data_AF-W9XL92-F1
#
_entry.id   AF-W9XL92-F1
#
_cell.length_a   1.000
_cell.length_b   1.000
_cell.length_c   1.000
_cell.angle_alpha   90.00
_cell.angle_beta   90.00
_cell.angle_gamma   90.00
#
_symmetry.space_group_name_H-M   'P 1'
#
loop_
_entity.id
_entity.type
_entity.pdbx_description
1 polymer ?
#
loop_
_entity_poly.entity_id
_entity_poly.type
_entity_poly.pdbx_seq_one_letter_code
_entity_poly.pdbx_strand_id
1 'polypeptide(L)'
;MPICITCSTPVKNLYTVYSKADDRTLGKGVRLTQCPNCKHFADKYVEHDFVVLFIDLVLIKPQVYRHLLFNRLGRSDDKFDPSILRLGVLLVLFDVYITWARIERSSAAAGGTDGGFRLAEMPILTQYLFFLTMNVLATIAQHGTIRMLVRHLLAHTQKQEGSNDTKSPVSASIADLTLGPPAGTVNYASPSAISTALLVSSCTKLFPILLVIWPTEAKEGDSFGFAFRATNYVGWAVLLNNIEALLVLLNCGYIVATGLAVSGVLARWVVEGWVLSLLGLGRETGPVGDLLAACKLIRGWLTQI
;
A
#
# COMPACT_ATOMS: atom_id res chain seq x y z
N MET A 1 -19.30 1.30 13.41
CA MET A 1 -20.52 0.82 12.72
C MET A 1 -20.13 0.41 11.31
N PRO A 2 -20.65 -0.69 10.74
CA PRO A 2 -20.27 -1.11 9.41
C PRO A 2 -20.86 -0.20 8.33
N ILE A 3 -20.26 -0.20 7.14
CA ILE A 3 -20.68 0.61 6.01
C ILE A 3 -21.04 -0.25 4.80
N CYS A 4 -21.84 0.30 3.89
CA CYS A 4 -22.07 -0.33 2.60
C CYS A 4 -20.81 -0.22 1.71
N ILE A 5 -20.38 -1.34 1.12
CA ILE A 5 -19.21 -1.38 0.23
C ILE A 5 -19.41 -0.63 -1.09
N THR A 6 -20.66 -0.34 -1.48
CA THR A 6 -21.00 0.34 -2.75
C THR A 6 -21.11 1.84 -2.57
N CYS A 7 -21.94 2.30 -1.63
CA CYS A 7 -22.27 3.72 -1.46
C CYS A 7 -21.74 4.35 -0.17
N SER A 8 -20.94 3.62 0.63
CA SER A 8 -20.35 4.09 1.88
C SER A 8 -21.35 4.55 2.95
N THR A 9 -22.65 4.32 2.76
CA THR A 9 -23.68 4.66 3.74
C THR A 9 -23.58 3.73 4.95
N PRO A 10 -23.59 4.23 6.19
CA PRO A 10 -23.54 3.39 7.38
C PRO A 10 -24.79 2.49 7.46
N VAL A 11 -24.60 1.24 7.87
CA VAL A 11 -25.66 0.24 8.00
C VAL A 11 -25.66 -0.32 9.42
N LYS A 12 -26.83 -0.64 9.97
CA LYS A 12 -26.95 -1.19 11.33
C LYS A 12 -26.26 -2.54 11.48
N ASN A 13 -26.60 -3.49 10.59
CA ASN A 13 -26.03 -4.84 10.56
C ASN A 13 -25.75 -5.24 9.10
N LEU A 14 -24.60 -5.86 8.83
CA LEU A 14 -24.25 -6.35 7.48
C LEU A 14 -25.01 -7.61 7.10
N TYR A 15 -25.30 -8.44 8.09
CA TYR A 15 -26.00 -9.70 7.92
C TYR A 15 -26.84 -10.03 9.15
N THR A 16 -27.85 -10.85 8.95
CA THR A 16 -28.62 -11.48 10.03
C THR A 16 -28.31 -12.98 10.07
N VAL A 17 -28.00 -13.49 11.26
CA VAL A 17 -27.79 -14.92 11.49
C VAL A 17 -29.11 -15.53 11.93
N TYR A 18 -29.59 -16.52 11.21
CA TYR A 18 -30.74 -17.30 11.64
C TYR A 18 -30.23 -18.53 12.40
N SER A 19 -30.25 -18.47 13.73
CA SER A 19 -29.64 -19.44 14.66
C SER A 19 -30.27 -20.84 14.69
N LYS A 20 -31.21 -21.16 13.80
CA LYS A 20 -31.95 -22.44 13.82
C LYS A 20 -31.58 -23.41 12.70
N ALA A 21 -30.49 -23.15 11.97
CA ALA A 21 -29.99 -24.02 10.90
C ALA A 21 -28.62 -24.63 11.24
N ASP A 22 -28.42 -25.10 12.48
CA ASP A 22 -27.25 -25.92 12.85
C ASP A 22 -27.35 -27.37 12.33
N ASP A 23 -28.17 -27.61 11.30
CA ASP A 23 -28.16 -28.87 10.59
C ASP A 23 -26.91 -28.93 9.71
N ARG A 24 -26.09 -29.98 9.87
CA ARG A 24 -24.80 -30.14 9.19
C ARG A 24 -24.92 -30.12 7.66
N THR A 25 -26.15 -30.25 7.15
CA THR A 25 -26.53 -30.30 5.74
C THR A 25 -26.92 -28.94 5.14
N LEU A 26 -27.35 -27.95 5.96
CA LEU A 26 -27.91 -26.67 5.51
C LEU A 26 -26.98 -25.46 5.67
N GLY A 27 -25.88 -25.62 6.40
CA GLY A 27 -24.89 -24.55 6.62
C GLY A 27 -25.41 -23.43 7.51
N LYS A 28 -24.50 -22.56 7.99
CA LYS A 28 -24.87 -21.40 8.79
C LYS A 28 -25.65 -20.42 7.91
N GLY A 29 -26.98 -20.43 8.02
CA GLY A 29 -27.88 -19.55 7.27
C GLY A 29 -27.65 -18.08 7.65
N VAL A 30 -26.83 -17.40 6.87
CA VAL A 30 -26.58 -15.97 6.96
C VAL A 30 -27.31 -15.29 5.82
N ARG A 31 -28.12 -14.26 6.13
CA ARG A 31 -28.77 -13.43 5.10
C ARG A 31 -28.15 -12.06 5.09
N LEU A 32 -27.64 -11.65 3.93
CA LEU A 32 -27.07 -10.31 3.75
C LEU A 32 -28.16 -9.23 3.85
N THR A 33 -27.84 -8.15 4.56
CA THR A 33 -28.72 -6.98 4.67
C THR A 33 -28.63 -6.15 3.40
N GLN A 34 -29.76 -5.63 2.92
CA GLN A 34 -29.80 -4.70 1.81
C GLN A 34 -29.58 -3.27 2.31
N CYS A 35 -28.75 -2.48 1.61
CA CYS A 35 -28.53 -1.08 1.95
C CYS A 35 -29.82 -0.27 1.69
N PRO A 36 -30.26 0.60 2.63
CA PRO A 36 -31.47 1.40 2.46
C PRO A 36 -31.35 2.43 1.33
N ASN A 37 -30.13 2.91 1.07
CA ASN A 37 -29.82 3.95 0.09
C ASN A 37 -29.68 3.39 -1.34
N CYS A 38 -28.67 2.56 -1.60
CA CYS A 38 -28.39 2.06 -2.96
C CYS A 38 -29.13 0.78 -3.35
N LYS A 39 -29.91 0.18 -2.43
CA LYS A 39 -30.63 -1.09 -2.63
C LYS A 39 -29.76 -2.29 -3.06
N HIS A 40 -28.44 -2.20 -3.02
CA HIS A 40 -27.55 -3.35 -3.19
C HIS A 40 -27.34 -4.06 -1.84
N PHE A 41 -26.87 -5.30 -1.86
CA PHE A 41 -26.40 -5.95 -0.64
C PHE A 41 -25.30 -5.11 0.01
N ALA A 42 -25.42 -4.86 1.31
CA ALA A 42 -24.55 -3.94 2.02
C ALA A 42 -23.09 -4.37 1.94
N ASP A 43 -22.83 -5.67 2.02
CA ASP A 43 -21.50 -6.25 1.86
C ASP A 43 -21.59 -7.70 1.38
N LYS A 44 -21.28 -7.94 0.11
CA LYS A 44 -21.27 -9.30 -0.47
C LYS A 44 -20.08 -10.14 0.00
N TYR A 45 -18.98 -9.51 0.41
CA TYR A 45 -17.73 -10.21 0.69
C TYR A 45 -17.73 -10.96 2.03
N VAL A 46 -18.78 -10.77 2.84
CA VAL A 46 -19.00 -11.54 4.07
C VAL A 46 -19.08 -13.04 3.79
N GLU A 47 -19.64 -13.43 2.64
CA GLU A 47 -19.79 -14.84 2.22
C GLU A 47 -18.60 -15.36 1.42
N HIS A 48 -17.73 -14.47 0.93
CA HIS A 48 -16.63 -14.85 0.06
C HIS A 48 -15.43 -15.34 0.86
N ASP A 49 -14.73 -16.35 0.33
CA ASP A 49 -13.48 -16.83 0.90
C ASP A 49 -12.32 -15.86 0.64
N PHE A 50 -11.25 -15.99 1.42
CA PHE A 50 -10.04 -15.17 1.35
C PHE A 50 -9.38 -15.16 -0.03
N VAL A 51 -9.51 -16.25 -0.80
CA VAL A 51 -8.97 -16.33 -2.17
C VAL A 51 -9.66 -15.31 -3.09
N VAL A 52 -10.99 -15.21 -3.03
CA VAL A 52 -11.73 -14.26 -3.87
C VAL A 52 -11.48 -12.82 -3.42
N LEU A 53 -11.41 -12.60 -2.11
CA LEU A 53 -10.99 -11.33 -1.52
C LEU A 53 -9.61 -10.90 -2.04
N PHE A 54 -8.65 -11.84 -2.09
CA PHE A 54 -7.29 -11.58 -2.59
C PHE A 54 -7.29 -11.22 -4.09
N ILE A 55 -8.02 -11.96 -4.92
CA ILE A 55 -8.10 -11.67 -6.36
C ILE A 55 -8.70 -10.27 -6.60
N ASP A 56 -9.81 -9.96 -5.95
CA ASP A 56 -10.46 -8.65 -6.10
C ASP A 56 -9.61 -7.49 -5.56
N LEU A 57 -8.74 -7.78 -4.59
CA LEU A 57 -7.79 -6.82 -4.05
C LEU A 57 -6.64 -6.55 -5.02
N VAL A 58 -6.11 -7.61 -5.64
CA VAL A 58 -5.13 -7.51 -6.73
C VAL A 58 -5.71 -6.74 -7.92
N LEU A 59 -6.99 -6.94 -8.23
CA LEU A 59 -7.72 -6.21 -9.27
C LEU A 59 -8.10 -4.78 -8.87
N ILE A 60 -7.61 -4.30 -7.72
CA ILE A 60 -7.79 -2.92 -7.25
C ILE A 60 -9.29 -2.56 -7.13
N LYS A 61 -10.16 -3.52 -6.81
CA LYS A 61 -11.59 -3.22 -6.69
C LYS A 61 -11.85 -2.42 -5.42
N PRO A 62 -12.43 -1.22 -5.48
CA PRO A 62 -12.66 -0.38 -4.30
C PRO A 62 -13.59 -1.04 -3.26
N GLN A 63 -14.46 -1.96 -3.70
CA GLN A 63 -15.43 -2.64 -2.84
C GLN A 63 -14.74 -3.55 -1.81
N VAL A 64 -13.68 -4.27 -2.18
CA VAL A 64 -12.98 -5.17 -1.24
C VAL A 64 -12.13 -4.38 -0.24
N TYR A 65 -11.57 -3.24 -0.66
CA TYR A 65 -10.93 -2.31 0.27
C TYR A 65 -11.90 -1.83 1.34
N ARG A 66 -13.14 -1.48 0.98
CA ARG A 66 -14.15 -1.06 1.96
C ARG A 66 -14.57 -2.20 2.89
N HIS A 67 -14.74 -3.41 2.36
CA HIS A 67 -15.00 -4.61 3.18
C HIS A 67 -13.89 -4.83 4.21
N LEU A 68 -12.64 -4.89 3.75
CA LEU A 68 -11.50 -5.13 4.61
C LEU A 68 -11.36 -4.01 5.64
N LEU A 69 -11.29 -2.75 5.23
CA LEU A 69 -10.93 -1.64 6.11
C LEU A 69 -12.02 -1.24 7.08
N PHE A 70 -13.29 -1.23 6.67
CA PHE A 70 -14.38 -0.71 7.50
C PHE A 70 -15.24 -1.80 8.12
N ASN A 71 -15.42 -2.94 7.43
CA ASN A 71 -16.34 -3.99 7.88
C ASN A 71 -15.63 -5.13 8.60
N ARG A 72 -14.39 -5.45 8.23
CA ARG A 72 -13.61 -6.53 8.85
C ARG A 72 -12.60 -6.02 9.89
N LEU A 73 -11.83 -4.99 9.52
CA LEU A 73 -10.70 -4.45 10.28
C LEU A 73 -11.04 -3.15 11.02
N GLY A 74 -12.19 -2.55 10.73
CA GLY A 74 -12.67 -1.31 11.35
C GLY A 74 -13.17 -1.49 12.78
N ARG A 75 -12.62 -2.45 13.54
CA ARG A 75 -12.85 -2.56 14.98
C ARG A 75 -12.03 -1.47 15.68
N SER A 76 -12.66 -0.80 16.63
CA SER A 76 -12.08 0.31 17.43
C SER A 76 -10.88 -0.09 18.29
N ASP A 77 -10.48 -1.36 18.27
CA ASP A 77 -9.34 -1.85 19.01
C ASP A 77 -8.14 -1.69 18.07
N ASP A 78 -7.23 -0.75 18.33
CA ASP A 78 -6.00 -0.45 17.55
C ASP A 78 -4.99 -1.62 17.41
N LYS A 79 -5.45 -2.86 17.59
CA LYS A 79 -4.71 -4.09 17.49
C LYS A 79 -4.61 -4.53 16.03
N PHE A 80 -3.41 -4.89 15.60
CA PHE A 80 -3.22 -5.57 14.32
C PHE A 80 -3.70 -7.02 14.42
N ASP A 81 -4.54 -7.45 13.48
CA ASP A 81 -4.88 -8.87 13.41
C ASP A 81 -3.62 -9.70 13.09
N PRO A 82 -3.46 -10.86 13.72
CA PRO A 82 -2.29 -11.72 13.52
C PRO A 82 -2.12 -12.15 12.05
N SER A 83 -3.21 -12.26 11.29
CA SER A 83 -3.18 -12.57 9.86
C SER A 83 -2.54 -11.46 9.02
N ILE A 84 -2.80 -10.19 9.37
CA ILE A 84 -2.18 -9.04 8.71
C ILE A 84 -0.70 -8.96 9.06
N LEU A 85 -0.34 -9.23 10.32
CA LEU A 85 1.05 -9.28 10.73
C LEU A 85 1.80 -10.39 9.99
N ARG A 86 1.19 -11.58 9.82
CA ARG A 86 1.75 -12.67 9.00
C ARG A 86 1.95 -12.23 7.54
N LEU A 87 0.96 -11.55 6.94
CA LEU A 87 1.11 -10.97 5.61
C LEU A 87 2.24 -9.95 5.55
N GLY A 88 2.35 -9.06 6.55
CA GLY A 88 3.42 -8.06 6.65
C GLY A 88 4.80 -8.69 6.73
N VAL A 89 4.97 -9.74 7.55
CA VAL A 89 6.22 -10.52 7.62
C VAL A 89 6.55 -11.13 6.26
N LEU A 90 5.57 -11.74 5.60
CA LEU A 90 5.77 -12.32 4.27
C LEU A 90 6.21 -11.25 3.26
N LEU A 91 5.55 -10.08 3.24
CA LEU A 91 5.90 -8.98 2.35
C LEU A 91 7.32 -8.46 2.58
N VAL A 92 7.75 -8.35 3.84
CA VAL A 92 9.13 -7.96 4.17
C VAL A 92 10.14 -8.98 3.66
N LEU A 93 9.85 -10.28 3.76
CA LEU A 93 10.75 -11.32 3.22
C LEU A 93 10.88 -11.24 1.69
N PHE A 94 9.79 -10.96 0.97
CA PHE A 94 9.87 -10.71 -0.47
C PHE A 94 10.64 -9.44 -0.80
N ASP A 95 10.47 -8.39 -0.01
CA ASP A 95 11.20 -7.14 -0.14
C ASP A 95 12.72 -7.35 0.01
N VAL A 96 13.12 -8.18 0.98
CA VAL A 96 14.50 -8.63 1.18
C VAL A 96 15.02 -9.34 -0.06
N TYR A 97 14.26 -10.29 -0.59
CA TYR A 97 14.64 -11.03 -1.81
C TYR A 97 14.81 -10.10 -3.02
N ILE A 98 13.84 -9.22 -3.28
CA ILE A 98 13.87 -8.29 -4.41
C ILE A 98 15.02 -7.30 -4.28
N THR A 99 15.27 -6.80 -3.08
CA THR A 99 16.37 -5.86 -2.80
C THR A 99 17.74 -6.52 -2.99
N TRP A 100 17.91 -7.74 -2.48
CA TRP A 100 19.11 -8.53 -2.69
C TRP A 100 19.36 -8.78 -4.18
N ALA A 101 18.35 -9.29 -4.90
CA ALA A 101 18.45 -9.59 -6.33
C ALA A 101 18.78 -8.34 -7.18
N ARG A 102 18.25 -7.17 -6.79
CA ARG A 102 18.57 -5.88 -7.42
C ARG A 102 20.02 -5.47 -7.18
N ILE A 103 20.52 -5.63 -5.95
CA ILE A 103 21.86 -5.17 -5.57
C ILE A 103 22.94 -6.05 -6.21
N GLU A 104 22.80 -7.37 -6.14
CA GLU A 104 23.71 -8.35 -6.79
C GLU A 104 23.92 -8.00 -8.27
N ARG A 105 22.83 -7.60 -8.93
CA ARG A 105 22.82 -7.16 -10.32
C ARG A 105 23.51 -5.85 -10.58
N SER A 106 23.20 -4.84 -9.78
CA SER A 106 23.85 -3.53 -9.89
C SER A 106 25.37 -3.66 -9.70
N SER A 107 25.80 -4.57 -8.82
CA SER A 107 27.21 -4.89 -8.60
C SER A 107 27.84 -5.63 -9.79
N ALA A 108 27.11 -6.57 -10.41
CA ALA A 108 27.57 -7.26 -11.62
C ALA A 108 27.68 -6.31 -12.84
N ALA A 109 26.75 -5.37 -12.98
CA ALA A 109 26.73 -4.40 -14.09
C ALA A 109 27.77 -3.28 -13.92
N ALA A 110 28.08 -2.89 -12.69
CA ALA A 110 29.06 -1.84 -12.38
C ALA A 110 30.54 -2.28 -12.49
N GLY A 111 30.81 -3.52 -12.93
CA GLY A 111 32.18 -3.97 -13.18
C GLY A 111 33.06 -4.02 -11.94
N GLY A 112 32.53 -4.54 -10.82
CA GLY A 112 33.33 -4.85 -9.64
C GLY A 112 33.90 -3.63 -8.91
N THR A 113 33.08 -2.63 -8.60
CA THR A 113 33.46 -1.62 -7.61
C THR A 113 33.55 -2.25 -6.22
N ASP A 114 34.54 -1.79 -5.44
CA ASP A 114 34.95 -2.28 -4.11
C ASP A 114 33.76 -2.53 -3.14
N GLY A 115 32.66 -1.78 -3.27
CA GLY A 115 31.49 -1.91 -2.40
C GLY A 115 30.68 -3.21 -2.55
N GLY A 116 30.57 -3.78 -3.75
CA GLY A 116 29.88 -5.08 -3.94
C GLY A 116 30.66 -6.24 -3.34
N PHE A 117 32.00 -6.14 -3.42
CA PHE A 117 32.95 -7.06 -2.82
C PHE A 117 32.81 -7.09 -1.28
N ARG A 118 32.64 -5.92 -0.63
CA ARG A 118 32.46 -5.86 0.84
C ARG A 118 31.20 -6.54 1.37
N LEU A 119 30.11 -6.59 0.60
CA LEU A 119 28.91 -7.34 1.00
C LEU A 119 29.07 -8.84 0.77
N ALA A 120 29.77 -9.23 -0.29
CA ALA A 120 30.06 -10.63 -0.60
C ALA A 120 31.09 -11.26 0.35
N GLU A 121 32.00 -10.45 0.90
CA GLU A 121 32.98 -10.88 1.93
C GLU A 121 32.37 -11.08 3.32
N MET A 122 31.19 -10.52 3.57
CA MET A 122 30.51 -10.69 4.87
C MET A 122 29.97 -12.12 5.03
N PRO A 123 29.95 -12.66 6.27
CA PRO A 123 29.31 -13.94 6.52
C PRO A 123 27.82 -13.85 6.17
N ILE A 124 27.28 -14.95 5.65
CA ILE A 124 25.95 -14.98 5.03
C ILE A 124 24.83 -14.53 5.98
N LEU A 125 24.97 -14.80 7.29
CA LEU A 125 24.02 -14.35 8.30
C LEU A 125 24.01 -12.81 8.42
N THR A 126 25.17 -12.16 8.39
CA THR A 126 25.29 -10.70 8.45
C THR A 126 24.69 -10.06 7.20
N GLN A 127 24.88 -10.67 6.03
CA GLN A 127 24.25 -10.23 4.79
C GLN A 127 22.72 -10.26 4.90
N TYR A 128 22.13 -11.36 5.39
CA TYR A 128 20.69 -11.46 5.58
C TYR A 128 20.15 -10.48 6.64
N LEU A 129 20.83 -10.34 7.78
CA LEU A 129 20.43 -9.38 8.82
C LEU A 129 20.51 -7.94 8.32
N PHE A 130 21.49 -7.62 7.48
CA PHE A 130 21.61 -6.31 6.85
C PHE A 130 20.42 -6.03 5.92
N PHE A 131 20.11 -6.94 4.99
CA PHE A 131 18.97 -6.75 4.09
C PHE A 131 17.65 -6.70 4.85
N LEU A 132 17.48 -7.55 5.86
CA LEU A 132 16.28 -7.56 6.70
C LEU A 132 16.10 -6.24 7.45
N THR A 133 17.13 -5.75 8.14
CA THR A 133 17.05 -4.49 8.91
C THR A 133 16.81 -3.29 7.99
N MET A 134 17.45 -3.24 6.83
CA MET A 134 17.21 -2.21 5.81
C MET A 134 15.75 -2.19 5.35
N ASN A 135 15.20 -3.34 4.95
CA ASN A 135 13.84 -3.44 4.43
C ASN A 135 12.78 -3.18 5.51
N VAL A 136 13.02 -3.61 6.74
CA VAL A 136 12.16 -3.28 7.90
C VAL A 136 12.16 -1.78 8.15
N LEU A 137 13.34 -1.14 8.19
CA LEU A 137 13.45 0.30 8.42
C LEU A 137 12.80 1.11 7.29
N ALA A 138 12.99 0.69 6.04
CA ALA A 138 12.35 1.28 4.86
C ALA A 138 10.82 1.19 4.92
N THR A 139 10.29 0.04 5.34
CA THR A 139 8.83 -0.16 5.52
C THR A 139 8.29 0.69 6.66
N ILE A 140 9.00 0.76 7.80
CA ILE A 140 8.62 1.63 8.92
C ILE A 140 8.63 3.09 8.49
N ALA A 141 9.63 3.54 7.74
CA ALA A 141 9.72 4.90 7.25
C ALA A 141 8.57 5.24 6.29
N GLN A 142 8.26 4.38 5.33
CA GLN A 142 7.12 4.55 4.42
C GLN A 142 5.79 4.70 5.18
N HIS A 143 5.53 3.81 6.13
CA HIS A 143 4.29 3.84 6.91
C HIS A 143 4.26 5.03 7.88
N GLY A 144 5.41 5.37 8.47
CA GLY A 144 5.58 6.49 9.39
C GLY A 144 5.34 7.84 8.71
N THR A 145 5.90 8.07 7.52
CA THR A 145 5.74 9.32 6.78
C THR A 145 4.30 9.51 6.31
N ILE A 146 3.66 8.48 5.76
CA ILE A 146 2.25 8.56 5.35
C ILE A 146 1.36 8.88 6.56
N ARG A 147 1.56 8.20 7.69
CA ARG A 147 0.81 8.49 8.94
C ARG A 147 1.04 9.91 9.44
N MET A 148 2.29 10.37 9.44
CA MET A 148 2.64 11.72 9.88
C MET A 148 1.97 12.78 8.99
N LEU A 149 2.03 12.59 7.67
CA LEU A 149 1.41 13.50 6.71
C LEU A 149 -0.11 13.51 6.80
N VAL A 150 -0.76 12.36 6.97
CA VAL A 150 -2.22 12.31 7.20
C VAL A 150 -2.60 13.06 8.48
N ARG A 151 -1.85 12.89 9.57
CA ARG A 151 -2.08 13.66 10.81
C ARG A 151 -1.90 15.15 10.60
N HIS A 152 -0.88 15.54 9.84
CA HIS A 152 -0.60 16.94 9.53
C HIS A 152 -1.71 17.56 8.66
N LEU A 153 -2.21 16.84 7.66
CA LEU A 153 -3.31 17.27 6.81
C LEU A 153 -4.61 17.45 7.61
N LEU A 154 -4.93 16.49 8.48
CA LEU A 154 -6.11 16.58 9.36
C LEU A 154 -6.01 17.78 10.32
N ALA A 155 -4.83 18.04 10.89
CA ALA A 155 -4.60 19.20 11.75
C ALA A 155 -4.73 20.54 11.00
N HIS A 156 -4.30 20.60 9.74
CA HIS A 156 -4.47 21.77 8.89
C HIS A 156 -5.95 22.05 8.54
N THR A 157 -6.72 21.00 8.22
CA THR A 157 -8.16 21.14 7.93
C THR A 157 -8.91 21.67 9.15
N GLN A 158 -8.66 21.14 10.34
CA GLN A 158 -9.31 21.63 11.57
C GLN A 158 -8.96 23.10 11.89
N LYS A 159 -7.71 23.52 11.65
CA LYS A 159 -7.28 24.91 11.89
C LYS A 159 -7.95 25.89 10.91
N GLN A 160 -8.26 25.45 9.70
CA GLN A 160 -8.86 26.28 8.67
C GLN A 160 -10.37 26.50 8.89
N GLU A 161 -11.10 25.51 9.38
CA GLU A 161 -12.50 25.68 9.81
C GLU A 161 -12.59 26.69 10.99
N GLY A 162 -11.75 26.54 12.02
CA GLY A 162 -11.77 27.45 13.17
C GLY A 162 -11.38 28.90 12.88
N SER A 163 -10.68 29.17 11.77
CA SER A 163 -10.33 30.54 11.34
C SER A 163 -11.42 31.21 10.49
N ASN A 164 -12.29 30.43 9.84
CA ASN A 164 -13.38 30.97 9.03
C ASN A 164 -14.60 31.37 9.90
N ASP A 165 -14.78 30.74 11.06
CA ASP A 165 -15.86 31.06 12.00
C ASP A 165 -15.72 32.45 12.68
N THR A 166 -14.58 33.13 12.54
CA THR A 166 -14.39 34.49 13.10
C THR A 166 -14.78 35.61 12.14
N LYS A 167 -15.28 35.31 10.93
CA LYS A 167 -15.74 36.30 9.94
C LYS A 167 -17.17 36.00 9.46
N SER A 168 -18.16 36.09 10.35
CA SER A 168 -19.51 36.68 10.14
C SER A 168 -20.56 36.06 11.08
N PRO A 169 -21.36 36.86 11.80
CA PRO A 169 -22.58 36.40 12.44
C PRO A 169 -23.79 36.78 11.56
N VAL A 170 -24.34 35.86 10.76
CA VAL A 170 -25.71 36.00 10.22
C VAL A 170 -26.37 34.63 10.15
N SER A 171 -27.54 34.55 10.80
CA SER A 171 -28.46 33.42 10.91
C SER A 171 -28.70 32.63 9.62
N ALA A 172 -28.78 31.30 9.75
CA ALA A 172 -29.81 30.50 9.07
C ALA A 172 -30.02 29.16 9.80
N SER A 173 -31.21 29.01 10.37
CA SER A 173 -31.80 27.75 10.79
C SER A 173 -32.42 27.04 9.57
N ILE A 174 -32.53 25.70 9.66
CA ILE A 174 -33.30 24.78 8.80
C ILE A 174 -32.72 24.46 7.42
N ALA A 175 -32.12 23.27 7.29
CA ALA A 175 -32.53 22.25 6.29
C ALA A 175 -31.64 20.99 6.45
N ASP A 176 -32.17 20.04 7.21
CA ASP A 176 -31.96 18.61 6.96
C ASP A 176 -32.46 18.34 5.53
N LEU A 177 -31.56 17.96 4.60
CA LEU A 177 -31.83 17.20 3.37
C LEU A 177 -30.53 17.04 2.55
N THR A 178 -30.02 15.80 2.53
CA THR A 178 -29.24 15.22 1.42
C THR A 178 -28.16 16.10 0.76
N LEU A 179 -26.97 16.15 1.35
CA LEU A 179 -25.75 16.33 0.59
C LEU A 179 -24.68 15.42 1.20
N GLY A 180 -24.08 14.57 0.36
CA GLY A 180 -22.89 13.81 0.75
C GLY A 180 -21.80 14.75 1.28
N PRO A 181 -20.84 14.25 2.07
CA PRO A 181 -19.76 15.07 2.58
C PRO A 181 -19.08 15.82 1.41
N PRO A 182 -18.78 17.13 1.57
CA PRO A 182 -18.20 17.92 0.50
C PRO A 182 -16.90 17.27 0.01
N ALA A 183 -16.71 17.26 -1.30
CA ALA A 183 -15.50 16.76 -1.93
C ALA A 183 -14.30 17.52 -1.37
N GLY A 184 -13.54 16.89 -0.48
CA GLY A 184 -12.36 17.49 0.18
C GLY A 184 -12.24 17.22 1.68
N THR A 185 -13.25 16.68 2.36
CA THR A 185 -13.11 16.31 3.78
C THR A 185 -12.41 14.96 3.92
N VAL A 186 -11.22 14.99 4.52
CA VAL A 186 -10.44 13.79 4.83
C VAL A 186 -11.16 13.02 5.94
N ASN A 187 -11.59 11.80 5.68
CA ASN A 187 -12.21 10.95 6.69
C ASN A 187 -11.20 10.60 7.78
N TYR A 188 -11.63 10.68 9.05
CA TYR A 188 -10.81 10.28 10.18
C TYR A 188 -10.62 8.76 10.17
N ALA A 189 -9.43 8.30 9.80
CA ALA A 189 -9.05 6.90 9.83
C ALA A 189 -8.03 6.63 10.94
N SER A 190 -8.17 5.51 11.63
CA SER A 190 -7.21 5.14 12.68
C SER A 190 -5.81 4.88 12.07
N PRO A 191 -4.72 5.17 12.81
CA PRO A 191 -3.35 4.93 12.33
C PRO A 191 -3.07 3.46 11.99
N SER A 192 -3.75 2.55 12.69
CA SER A 192 -3.75 1.11 12.45
C SER A 192 -4.39 0.79 11.10
N ALA A 193 -5.57 1.34 10.79
CA ALA A 193 -6.25 1.15 9.51
C ALA A 193 -5.41 1.62 8.32
N ILE A 194 -4.71 2.76 8.44
CA ILE A 194 -3.82 3.27 7.37
C ILE A 194 -2.71 2.26 7.06
N SER A 195 -2.04 1.71 8.07
CA SER A 195 -0.97 0.73 7.83
C SER A 195 -1.48 -0.61 7.35
N THR A 196 -2.64 -1.04 7.85
CA THR A 196 -3.27 -2.24 7.34
C THR A 196 -3.65 -2.09 5.87
N ALA A 197 -4.22 -0.94 5.48
CA ALA A 197 -4.52 -0.64 4.08
C ALA A 197 -3.27 -0.75 3.20
N LEU A 198 -2.16 -0.12 3.62
CA LEU A 198 -0.89 -0.12 2.90
C LEU A 198 -0.25 -1.52 2.80
N LEU A 199 -0.33 -2.34 3.86
CA LEU A 199 0.17 -3.72 3.81
C LEU A 199 -0.66 -4.57 2.84
N VAL A 200 -1.98 -4.44 2.93
CA VAL A 200 -2.92 -5.19 2.09
C VAL A 200 -2.79 -4.76 0.63
N SER A 201 -2.70 -3.46 0.32
CA SER A 201 -2.51 -2.95 -1.04
C SER A 201 -1.14 -3.33 -1.64
N SER A 202 -0.13 -3.52 -0.79
CA SER A 202 1.22 -3.95 -1.20
C SER A 202 1.34 -5.46 -1.49
N CYS A 203 0.24 -6.23 -1.44
CA CYS A 203 0.26 -7.66 -1.74
C CYS A 203 0.76 -8.01 -3.15
N THR A 204 0.76 -7.05 -4.08
CA THR A 204 1.34 -7.21 -5.41
C THR A 204 2.86 -7.43 -5.41
N LYS A 205 3.56 -7.11 -4.31
CA LYS A 205 4.97 -7.48 -4.12
C LYS A 205 5.22 -8.99 -4.12
N LEU A 206 4.17 -9.81 -4.02
CA LEU A 206 4.27 -11.27 -4.11
C LEU A 206 4.39 -11.76 -5.55
N PHE A 207 3.91 -11.02 -6.56
CA PHE A 207 3.90 -11.47 -7.96
C PHE A 207 5.26 -11.86 -8.55
N PRO A 208 6.39 -11.19 -8.21
CA PRO A 208 7.71 -11.63 -8.65
C PRO A 208 8.06 -13.08 -8.29
N ILE A 209 7.39 -13.72 -7.32
CA ILE A 209 7.61 -15.15 -7.04
C ILE A 209 7.27 -16.03 -8.25
N LEU A 210 6.29 -15.63 -9.05
CA LEU A 210 5.91 -16.39 -10.25
C LEU A 210 7.06 -16.40 -11.27
N LEU A 211 7.90 -15.35 -11.28
CA LEU A 211 9.08 -15.27 -12.14
C LEU A 211 10.23 -16.16 -11.65
N VAL A 212 10.24 -16.48 -10.35
CA VAL A 212 11.20 -17.43 -9.76
C VAL A 212 10.76 -18.86 -10.05
N ILE A 213 9.46 -19.14 -9.94
CA ILE A 213 8.90 -20.48 -10.18
C ILE A 213 8.85 -20.79 -11.68
N TRP A 214 8.55 -19.79 -12.50
CA TRP A 214 8.48 -19.90 -13.95
C TRP A 214 9.54 -19.01 -14.60
N PRO A 215 10.82 -19.42 -14.57
CA PRO A 215 11.87 -18.71 -15.27
C PRO A 215 11.52 -18.68 -16.76
N THR A 216 11.31 -17.50 -17.31
CA THR A 216 11.14 -17.35 -18.76
C THR A 216 12.50 -17.62 -19.41
N GLU A 217 12.63 -18.75 -20.10
CA GLU A 217 13.75 -19.08 -20.98
C GLU A 217 13.92 -17.99 -22.05
N ALA A 218 14.60 -16.90 -21.70
CA ALA A 218 14.93 -15.85 -22.64
C ALA A 218 16.22 -16.24 -23.35
N LYS A 219 16.13 -16.30 -24.68
CA LYS A 219 17.22 -16.61 -25.63
C LYS A 219 18.54 -15.97 -25.20
N GLU A 220 19.59 -16.78 -25.28
CA GLU A 220 21.00 -16.49 -25.01
C GLU A 220 21.37 -15.03 -25.38
N GLY A 221 21.34 -14.14 -24.38
CA GLY A 221 21.69 -12.72 -24.54
C GLY A 221 20.93 -11.74 -23.63
N ASP A 222 19.66 -11.99 -23.28
CA ASP A 222 18.83 -11.07 -22.47
C ASP A 222 18.06 -11.79 -21.35
N SER A 223 18.66 -12.84 -20.79
CA SER A 223 18.03 -13.83 -19.90
C SER A 223 17.39 -13.25 -18.62
N PHE A 224 17.71 -12.01 -18.26
CA PHE A 224 17.17 -11.37 -17.05
C PHE A 224 16.66 -9.93 -17.24
N GLY A 225 16.65 -9.40 -18.47
CA GLY A 225 16.04 -8.08 -18.76
C GLY A 225 14.52 -8.08 -18.56
N PHE A 226 13.84 -9.22 -18.81
CA PHE A 226 12.39 -9.34 -18.60
C PHE A 226 12.02 -9.37 -17.12
N ALA A 227 12.68 -10.19 -16.30
CA ALA A 227 12.40 -10.28 -14.86
C ALA A 227 12.67 -8.95 -14.14
N PHE A 228 13.71 -8.21 -14.54
CA PHE A 228 13.98 -6.87 -14.01
C PHE A 228 12.91 -5.84 -14.42
N ARG A 229 12.51 -5.83 -15.71
CA ARG A 229 11.38 -5.00 -16.16
C ARG A 229 10.10 -5.33 -15.38
N ALA A 230 9.85 -6.60 -15.12
CA ALA A 230 8.71 -7.05 -14.33
C ALA A 230 8.77 -6.55 -12.87
N THR A 231 9.93 -6.57 -12.21
CA THR A 231 10.10 -5.98 -10.87
C THR A 231 9.79 -4.47 -10.86
N ASN A 232 10.22 -3.74 -11.89
CA ASN A 232 9.88 -2.32 -12.02
C ASN A 232 8.37 -2.11 -12.22
N TYR A 233 7.70 -2.93 -13.05
CA TYR A 233 6.25 -2.87 -13.22
C TYR A 233 5.51 -3.20 -11.92
N VAL A 234 6.01 -4.14 -11.13
CA VAL A 234 5.46 -4.45 -9.80
C VAL A 234 5.58 -3.24 -8.87
N GLY A 235 6.69 -2.51 -8.91
CA GLY A 235 6.85 -1.25 -8.16
C GLY A 235 5.76 -0.21 -8.52
N TRP A 236 5.50 -0.01 -9.82
CA TRP A 236 4.42 0.88 -10.28
C TRP A 236 3.02 0.38 -9.85
N ALA A 237 2.77 -0.92 -9.95
CA ALA A 237 1.51 -1.52 -9.54
C ALA A 237 1.26 -1.34 -8.03
N VAL A 238 2.29 -1.53 -7.19
CA VAL A 238 2.22 -1.28 -5.75
C VAL A 238 1.91 0.20 -5.47
N LEU A 239 2.53 1.13 -6.18
CA LEU A 239 2.25 2.56 -6.02
C LEU A 239 0.79 2.88 -6.35
N LEU A 240 0.28 2.40 -7.48
CA LEU A 240 -1.13 2.59 -7.87
C LEU A 240 -2.10 1.98 -6.85
N ASN A 241 -1.82 0.76 -6.37
CA ASN A 241 -2.61 0.13 -5.32
C ASN A 241 -2.64 0.95 -4.04
N ASN A 242 -1.49 1.51 -3.64
CA ASN A 242 -1.38 2.36 -2.45
C ASN A 242 -2.16 3.68 -2.63
N ILE A 243 -2.15 4.28 -3.82
CA ILE A 243 -2.94 5.49 -4.14
C ILE A 243 -4.43 5.20 -4.01
N GLU A 244 -4.92 4.13 -4.63
CA GLU A 244 -6.33 3.73 -4.56
C GLU A 244 -6.76 3.36 -3.14
N ALA A 245 -5.91 2.64 -2.39
CA ALA A 245 -6.19 2.32 -1.00
C ALA A 245 -6.30 3.58 -0.12
N LEU A 246 -5.39 4.56 -0.31
CA LEU A 246 -5.45 5.84 0.39
C LEU A 246 -6.65 6.69 -0.03
N LEU A 247 -7.00 6.69 -1.32
CA LEU A 247 -8.18 7.37 -1.84
C LEU A 247 -9.46 6.82 -1.22
N VAL A 248 -9.61 5.49 -1.17
CA VAL A 248 -10.78 4.82 -0.58
C VAL A 248 -10.86 5.03 0.93
N LEU A 249 -9.71 5.01 1.62
CA LEU A 249 -9.66 5.13 3.09
C LEU A 249 -9.87 6.56 3.57
N LEU A 250 -9.23 7.54 2.94
CA LEU A 250 -9.23 8.94 3.36
C LEU A 250 -10.27 9.80 2.66
N ASN A 251 -10.79 9.38 1.50
CA ASN A 251 -11.68 10.17 0.66
C ASN A 251 -11.12 11.58 0.33
N CYS A 252 -9.79 11.72 0.27
CA CYS A 252 -9.07 12.99 0.20
C CYS A 252 -8.79 13.51 -1.23
N GLY A 253 -9.36 12.86 -2.25
CA GLY A 253 -9.12 13.16 -3.66
C GLY A 253 -7.78 12.60 -4.19
N TYR A 254 -7.66 12.50 -5.51
CA TYR A 254 -6.53 11.79 -6.15
C TYR A 254 -5.19 12.53 -5.95
N ILE A 255 -5.19 13.86 -5.93
CA ILE A 255 -3.97 14.67 -5.78
C ILE A 255 -3.33 14.45 -4.41
N VAL A 256 -4.13 14.53 -3.34
CA VAL A 256 -3.63 14.32 -1.97
C VAL A 256 -3.21 12.87 -1.78
N ALA A 257 -4.00 11.90 -2.25
CA ALA A 257 -3.65 10.49 -2.18
C ALA A 257 -2.33 10.17 -2.90
N THR A 258 -2.13 10.74 -4.10
CA THR A 258 -0.88 10.60 -4.87
C THR A 258 0.30 11.23 -4.12
N GLY A 259 0.14 12.45 -3.59
CA GLY A 259 1.18 13.10 -2.81
C GLY A 259 1.60 12.31 -1.57
N LEU A 260 0.63 11.72 -0.86
CA LEU A 260 0.88 10.83 0.29
C LEU A 260 1.62 9.56 -0.13
N ALA A 261 1.18 8.89 -1.20
CA ALA A 261 1.82 7.67 -1.66
C ALA A 261 3.26 7.92 -2.14
N VAL A 262 3.47 8.97 -2.95
CA VAL A 262 4.78 9.35 -3.47
C VAL A 262 5.73 9.75 -2.34
N SER A 263 5.29 10.55 -1.38
CA SER A 263 6.14 10.91 -0.22
C SER A 263 6.53 9.69 0.63
N GLY A 264 5.65 8.69 0.75
CA GLY A 264 5.98 7.40 1.36
C GLY A 264 7.08 6.64 0.60
N VAL A 265 6.98 6.57 -0.73
CA VAL A 265 8.00 5.94 -1.59
C VAL A 265 9.33 6.68 -1.52
N LEU A 266 9.30 8.02 -1.53
CA LEU A 266 10.50 8.86 -1.38
C LEU A 266 11.17 8.61 -0.03
N ALA A 267 10.41 8.53 1.07
CA ALA A 267 10.95 8.25 2.40
C ALA A 267 11.64 6.88 2.46
N ARG A 268 11.00 5.87 1.87
CA ARG A 268 11.58 4.53 1.70
C ARG A 268 12.90 4.58 0.94
N TRP A 269 12.91 5.26 -0.20
CA TRP A 269 14.11 5.43 -1.01
C TRP A 269 15.24 6.13 -0.23
N VAL A 270 14.93 7.21 0.49
CA VAL A 270 15.92 7.93 1.32
C VAL A 270 16.54 7.00 2.36
N VAL A 271 15.74 6.16 3.02
CA VAL A 271 16.24 5.20 4.01
C VAL A 271 17.11 4.12 3.37
N GLU A 272 16.66 3.51 2.28
CA GLU A 272 17.47 2.51 1.56
C GLU A 272 18.80 3.10 1.09
N GLY A 273 18.77 4.30 0.51
CA GLY A 273 19.97 5.02 0.07
C GLY A 273 20.90 5.37 1.23
N TRP A 274 20.36 5.82 2.35
CA TRP A 274 21.13 6.13 3.56
C TRP A 274 21.81 4.88 4.14
N VAL A 275 21.07 3.77 4.27
CA VAL A 275 21.62 2.50 4.77
C VAL A 275 22.71 1.96 3.83
N LEU A 276 22.50 2.02 2.52
CA LEU A 276 23.52 1.63 1.54
C LEU A 276 24.74 2.57 1.55
N SER A 277 24.53 3.87 1.81
CA SER A 277 25.61 4.84 1.96
C SER A 277 26.54 4.51 3.14
N LEU A 278 26.03 3.94 4.23
CA LEU A 278 26.86 3.51 5.37
C LEU A 278 27.88 2.41 5.00
N LEU A 279 27.57 1.62 3.96
CA LEU A 279 28.48 0.59 3.43
C LEU A 279 29.34 1.08 2.25
N GLY A 280 29.28 2.37 1.92
CA GLY A 280 29.98 2.93 0.75
C GLY A 280 29.30 2.64 -0.60
N LEU A 281 28.10 2.06 -0.59
CA LEU A 281 27.33 1.67 -1.78
C LEU A 281 26.31 2.75 -2.24
N GLY A 282 26.11 3.80 -1.46
CA GLY A 282 24.99 4.74 -1.61
C GLY A 282 24.98 5.59 -2.89
N ARG A 283 26.14 5.80 -3.56
CA ARG A 283 26.24 6.62 -4.78
C ARG A 283 25.93 5.88 -6.08
N GLU A 284 26.12 4.56 -6.13
CA GLU A 284 26.02 3.80 -7.39
C GLU A 284 24.85 2.79 -7.41
N THR A 285 24.45 2.27 -6.25
CA THR A 285 23.39 1.24 -6.15
C THR A 285 22.10 1.76 -5.50
N GLY A 286 22.14 2.99 -4.98
CA GLY A 286 20.97 3.70 -4.50
C GLY A 286 20.14 4.22 -5.67
N PRO A 287 18.83 4.43 -5.53
CA PRO A 287 18.02 4.95 -6.63
C PRO A 287 18.39 6.39 -7.05
N VAL A 288 19.30 7.07 -6.31
CA VAL A 288 19.95 8.34 -6.72
C VAL A 288 20.97 8.09 -7.83
N GLY A 289 21.67 6.95 -7.79
CA GLY A 289 22.50 6.45 -8.88
C GLY A 289 21.66 6.13 -10.12
N ASP A 290 20.52 5.44 -9.94
CA ASP A 290 19.58 5.15 -11.04
C ASP A 290 18.97 6.42 -11.65
N LEU A 291 18.59 7.41 -10.82
CA LEU A 291 18.07 8.69 -11.30
C LEU A 291 19.14 9.53 -11.99
N LEU A 292 20.39 9.51 -11.51
CA LEU A 292 21.52 10.16 -12.16
C LEU A 292 21.91 9.46 -13.46
N ALA A 293 21.85 8.13 -13.52
CA ALA A 293 22.08 7.35 -14.73
C ALA A 293 20.98 7.61 -15.77
N ALA A 294 19.70 7.61 -15.35
CA ALA A 294 18.57 7.99 -16.18
C ALA A 294 18.69 9.44 -16.67
N CYS A 295 19.03 10.40 -15.81
CA CYS A 295 19.26 11.79 -16.19
C CYS A 295 20.46 11.95 -17.14
N LYS A 296 21.52 11.14 -17.01
CA LYS A 296 22.65 11.12 -17.95
C LYS A 296 22.26 10.53 -19.30
N LEU A 297 21.46 9.45 -19.32
CA LEU A 297 20.94 8.84 -20.54
C LEU A 297 19.97 9.77 -21.28
N ILE A 298 19.04 10.40 -20.56
CA ILE A 298 18.11 11.39 -21.11
C ILE A 298 18.88 12.57 -21.68
N ARG A 299 19.90 13.07 -20.96
CA ARG A 299 20.76 14.15 -21.44
C ARG A 299 21.57 13.74 -22.67
N GLY A 300 22.11 12.52 -22.70
CA GLY A 300 22.83 11.97 -23.86
C GLY A 300 21.94 11.85 -25.10
N TRP A 301 20.68 11.43 -24.92
CA TRP A 301 19.68 11.37 -25.98
C TRP A 301 19.30 12.76 -26.49
N LEU A 302 19.12 13.73 -25.58
CA LEU A 302 18.84 15.13 -25.91
C LEU A 302 20.02 15.84 -26.61
N THR A 303 21.26 15.39 -26.41
CA THR A 303 22.44 15.94 -27.12
C THR A 303 22.69 15.28 -28.49
N GLN A 304 21.97 14.20 -28.82
CA GLN A 304 22.03 13.54 -30.13
C GLN A 304 20.89 13.96 -31.09
N ILE A 305 19.96 14.79 -30.63
CA ILE A 305 18.93 15.47 -31.43
C ILE A 305 19.41 16.88 -31.74
#